data_AF-A0A1G8ERY7-F1
#
_entry.id   AF-A0A1G8ERY7-F1
#
_cell.length_a   1.000
_cell.length_b   1.000
_cell.length_c   1.000
_cell.angle_alpha   90.00
_cell.angle_beta   90.00
_cell.angle_gamma   90.00
#
_symmetry.space_group_name_H-M   'P 1'
#
loop_
_entity.id
_entity.type
_entity.pdbx_description
1 polymer ?
#
loop_
_entity_poly.entity_id
_entity_poly.type
_entity_poly.pdbx_seq_one_letter_code
_entity_poly.pdbx_strand_id
1 'polypeptide(L)' 'MRDRPELLQQHCVHCGARWAGMDRAHCRACCHTFDDAALFDTHRPAGTCLAGRDLDLVQTKNGIWVRLLESV' A
#
# COMPACT_ATOMS: atom_id res chain seq x y z
N MET A 1 -2.67 -9.74 27.62
CA MET A 1 -2.42 -8.77 26.53
C MET A 1 -2.96 -9.38 25.24
N ARG A 2 -4.07 -8.87 24.71
CA ARG A 2 -4.49 -9.23 23.35
C ARG A 2 -3.69 -8.34 22.42
N ASP A 3 -2.71 -8.90 21.73
CA ASP A 3 -2.09 -8.26 20.59
C ASP A 3 -3.23 -7.92 19.63
N ARG A 4 -3.47 -6.63 19.41
CA ARG A 4 -4.54 -6.15 18.55
C ARG A 4 -3.88 -5.86 17.21
N PRO A 5 -3.85 -6.82 16.27
CA PRO A 5 -3.02 -6.75 15.08
C PRO A 5 -3.35 -5.54 14.20
N GLU A 6 -4.58 -5.01 14.26
CA GLU A 6 -4.94 -3.75 13.61
C GLU A 6 -4.19 -2.51 14.15
N LEU A 7 -3.47 -2.61 15.27
CA LEU A 7 -2.60 -1.56 15.80
C LEU A 7 -1.14 -1.69 15.39
N LEU A 8 -0.73 -2.78 14.73
CA LEU A 8 0.67 -2.96 14.35
C LEU A 8 1.00 -1.97 13.22
N GLN A 9 1.55 -0.83 13.62
CA GLN A 9 1.95 0.21 12.69
C GLN A 9 3.34 -0.11 12.14
N GLN A 10 3.37 -0.45 10.86
CA GLN A 10 4.59 -0.64 10.09
C GLN A 10 5.11 0.72 9.60
N HIS A 11 6.41 0.83 9.41
CA HIS A 11 7.03 2.00 8.82
C HIS A 11 8.20 1.63 7.92
N CYS A 12 8.45 2.45 6.90
CA CYS A 12 9.59 2.31 6.03
C CYS A 12 10.74 3.17 6.57
N VAL A 13 11.88 2.55 6.85
CA VAL A 13 13.09 3.27 7.31
C VAL A 13 13.65 4.20 6.23
N HIS A 14 13.40 3.91 4.95
CA HIS A 14 13.96 4.69 3.84
C HIS A 14 13.19 5.99 3.56
N CYS A 15 11.84 5.94 3.53
CA CYS A 15 11.01 7.12 3.20
C CYS A 15 10.17 7.64 4.38
N GLY A 16 10.17 6.96 5.52
CA GLY A 16 9.39 7.34 6.69
C GLY A 16 7.88 7.10 6.56
N ALA A 17 7.40 6.51 5.45
CA ALA A 17 5.99 6.17 5.28
C ALA A 17 5.53 5.22 6.41
N ARG A 18 4.31 5.42 6.90
CA ARG A 18 3.71 4.61 7.97
C ARG A 18 2.37 4.07 7.51
N TRP A 19 2.09 2.81 7.82
CA TRP A 19 0.82 2.18 7.52
C TRP A 19 0.46 1.16 8.59
N ALA A 20 -0.81 0.84 8.69
CA ALA A 20 -1.33 -0.12 9.66
C ALA A 20 -2.32 -1.06 8.95
N GLY A 21 -2.49 -2.26 9.51
CA GLY A 21 -3.26 -3.35 8.90
C GLY A 21 -2.33 -4.35 8.21
N MET A 22 -2.67 -5.64 8.35
CA MET A 22 -1.86 -6.74 7.82
C MET A 22 -1.95 -6.88 6.29
N ASP A 23 -3.04 -6.38 5.70
CA ASP A 23 -3.28 -6.50 4.26
C ASP A 23 -2.41 -5.53 3.45
N ARG A 24 -2.00 -4.41 4.07
CA ARG A 24 -1.28 -3.34 3.40
C ARG A 24 0.18 -3.66 3.19
N ALA A 25 0.68 -3.34 2.00
CA ALA A 25 2.05 -3.63 1.62
C ALA A 25 2.77 -2.38 1.09
N HIS A 26 4.03 -2.20 1.49
CA HIS A 26 4.86 -1.07 1.08
C HIS A 26 6.03 -1.51 0.20
N CYS A 27 6.18 -0.88 -0.96
CA CYS A 27 7.30 -1.13 -1.85
C CYS A 27 8.51 -0.30 -1.45
N ARG A 28 9.57 -0.96 -0.97
CA ARG A 28 10.83 -0.30 -0.61
C ARG A 28 11.59 0.33 -1.78
N ALA A 29 11.23 0.00 -3.02
CA ALA A 29 11.89 0.53 -4.22
C ALA A 29 11.28 1.87 -4.66
N CYS A 30 9.95 1.95 -4.77
CA CYS A 30 9.25 3.18 -5.18
C CYS A 30 8.63 3.96 -4.01
N CYS A 31 8.69 3.43 -2.79
CA CYS A 31 8.15 4.02 -1.57
C CYS A 31 6.63 4.27 -1.61
N HIS A 32 5.89 3.47 -2.38
CA HIS A 32 4.43 3.49 -2.39
C HIS A 32 3.85 2.40 -1.50
N THR A 33 2.76 2.74 -0.80
CA THR A 33 1.99 1.81 0.03
C THR A 33 0.68 1.49 -0.67
N PHE A 34 0.33 0.20 -0.71
CA PHE A 34 -0.87 -0.34 -1.34
C PHE A 34 -1.75 -1.00 -0.28
N ASP A 35 -3.06 -0.95 -0.49
CA ASP A 35 -4.04 -1.39 0.52
C ASP A 35 -4.15 -2.92 0.65
N ASP A 36 -3.72 -3.67 -0.38
CA ASP A 36 -3.66 -5.12 -0.36
C ASP A 36 -2.43 -5.68 -1.11
N ALA A 37 -2.09 -6.94 -0.82
CA ALA A 37 -0.98 -7.64 -1.46
C ALA A 37 -1.15 -7.80 -2.98
N ALA A 38 -2.37 -7.95 -3.50
CA ALA A 38 -2.59 -8.10 -4.93
C ALA A 38 -2.31 -6.79 -5.69
N LEU A 39 -2.63 -5.62 -5.12
CA LEU A 39 -2.20 -4.32 -5.65
C LEU A 39 -0.69 -4.18 -5.61
N PHE A 40 -0.06 -4.65 -4.53
CA PHE A 40 1.39 -4.69 -4.45
C PHE A 40 2.01 -5.60 -5.52
N ASP A 41 1.45 -6.75 -5.84
CA ASP A 41 2.03 -7.56 -6.91
C ASP A 41 1.76 -6.93 -8.29
N THR A 42 0.58 -6.34 -8.47
CA THR A 42 0.16 -5.68 -9.71
C THR A 42 1.00 -4.45 -10.04
N HIS A 43 1.46 -3.69 -9.04
CA HIS A 43 2.34 -2.54 -9.31
C HIS A 43 3.71 -2.93 -9.81
N ARG A 44 4.09 -4.21 -9.73
CA ARG A 44 5.45 -4.65 -10.07
C ARG A 44 5.49 -5.70 -11.20
N PRO A 45 4.89 -5.43 -12.38
CA PRO A 45 4.97 -6.37 -13.49
C PRO A 45 6.44 -6.57 -13.89
N ALA A 46 6.86 -7.84 -13.96
CA ALA A 46 8.23 -8.24 -14.29
C ALA A 46 9.32 -7.55 -13.45
N GLY A 47 9.02 -7.16 -12.21
CA GLY A 47 10.00 -6.54 -11.32
C GLY A 47 10.16 -5.02 -11.47
N THR A 48 9.44 -4.37 -12.38
CA THR A 48 9.46 -2.91 -12.60
C THR A 48 8.32 -2.25 -11.87
N CYS A 49 8.59 -1.18 -11.11
CA CYS A 49 7.54 -0.47 -10.37
C CYS A 49 6.74 0.46 -11.30
N LEU A 50 5.42 0.32 -11.29
CA LEU A 50 4.47 1.26 -11.85
C LEU A 50 3.94 2.18 -10.74
N ALA A 51 3.61 3.42 -11.09
CA ALA A 51 2.95 4.32 -10.15
C ALA A 51 1.49 3.90 -9.98
N GLY A 52 0.89 4.16 -8.82
CA GLY A 52 -0.51 3.81 -8.60
C GLY A 52 -1.48 4.50 -9.58
N ARG A 53 -1.12 5.69 -10.09
CA ARG A 53 -1.90 6.38 -11.12
C ARG A 53 -1.94 5.62 -12.45
N ASP A 54 -0.87 4.91 -12.79
CA ASP A 54 -0.79 4.11 -14.03
C ASP A 54 -1.62 2.81 -13.94
N LEU A 55 -2.14 2.51 -12.74
CA LEU A 55 -2.96 1.34 -12.42
C LEU A 55 -4.42 1.73 -12.12
N ASP A 56 -4.83 2.95 -12.48
CA ASP A 56 -6.16 3.51 -12.18
C ASP A 56 -6.52 3.48 -10.69
N LEU A 57 -5.51 3.54 -9.81
CA LEU A 57 -5.71 3.59 -8.36
C LEU A 57 -5.88 5.02 -7.87
N VAL A 58 -6.60 5.15 -6.76
CA VAL A 58 -6.74 6.42 -6.05
C VAL A 58 -5.90 6.40 -4.79
N GLN A 59 -5.25 7.52 -4.50
CA GLN A 59 -4.49 7.68 -3.28
C GLN A 59 -5.37 8.26 -2.17
N THR A 60 -5.41 7.59 -1.03
CA THR A 60 -6.05 8.11 0.19
C THR A 60 -5.26 9.30 0.75
N LYS A 61 -5.88 10.06 1.67
CA LYS A 61 -5.21 11.16 2.39
C LYS A 61 -3.94 10.72 3.13
N ASN A 62 -3.85 9.44 3.50
CA ASN A 62 -2.70 8.86 4.21
C ASN A 62 -1.63 8.30 3.25
N GLY A 63 -1.74 8.56 1.94
CA GLY A 63 -0.74 8.14 0.96
C GLY A 63 -0.85 6.68 0.50
N ILE A 64 -1.90 5.97 0.90
CA ILE A 64 -2.13 4.56 0.54
C ILE A 64 -2.93 4.50 -0.77
N TRP A 65 -2.45 3.71 -1.73
CA TRP A 65 -3.12 3.43 -2.99
C TRP A 65 -4.19 2.35 -2.82
N VAL A 66 -5.42 2.67 -3.22
CA VAL A 66 -6.61 1.81 -3.14
C VAL A 66 -7.27 1.70 -4.52
N ARG A 67 -8.04 0.62 -4.74
CA ARG A 67 -8.98 0.59 -5.87
C ARG A 67 -10.09 1.60 -5.59
N LEU A 68 -10.58 2.27 -6.64
CA LEU A 68 -11.82 3.02 -6.52
C LEU A 68 -12.93 2.01 -6.20
N LEU A 69 -13.51 2.08 -5.00
CA LEU A 69 -14.73 1.33 -4.73
C LEU A 69 -15.81 1.95 -5.61
N GLU A 70 -16.19 1.26 -6.69
CA GLU A 70 -17.41 1.60 -7.40
C GLU A 70 -18.55 1.48 -6.38
N SER A 71 -19.14 2.63 -6.04
CA SER A 71 -20.39 2.64 -5.29
C SER A 71 -21.46 2.14 -6.24
N VAL A 72 -21.74 0.83 -6.18
CA VAL A 72 -22.94 0.23 -6.80
C VAL A 72 -24.15 0.55 -5.95
#